data_AF-A0AAW9KKA2-F1
#
_entry.id   AF-A0AAW9KKA2-F1
#
_cell.length_a   1.000
_cell.length_b   1.000
_cell.length_c   1.000
_cell.angle_alpha   90.00
_cell.angle_beta   90.00
_cell.angle_gamma   90.00
#
_symmetry.space_group_name_H-M   'P 1'
#
loop_
_entity.id
_entity.type
_entity.pdbx_description
1 polymer ?
#
loop_
_entity_poly.entity_id
_entity_poly.type
_entity_poly.pdbx_seq_one_letter_code
_entity_poly.pdbx_strand_id
1 'polypeptide(L)'
;YKSDIAPWSQYLHEGGNSYTFQGKDPGFNGFDPLEWMVSETHKRGMEFHAWFNPYRVTNNADERPVSEKLNELAESNFARLHPELVYEFQNKLFLDRGKPEVIDYVVARVNEVATNYDVDAIHFDDYFYPYKYTKDVNTI
;
A
#
# COMPACT_ATOMS: atom_id res chain seq x y z
N TYR A 1 0.53 -0.77 10.32
CA TYR A 1 0.84 0.20 11.37
C TYR A 1 -0.41 1.03 11.60
N LYS A 2 -0.56 1.63 12.77
CA LYS A 2 -1.72 2.50 13.03
C LYS A 2 -1.58 3.79 12.21
N SER A 3 -2.57 4.11 11.40
CA SER A 3 -2.52 5.26 10.49
C SER A 3 -3.85 6.02 10.55
N ASP A 4 -3.75 7.35 10.48
CA ASP A 4 -4.91 8.23 10.32
C ASP A 4 -5.18 8.52 8.82
N ILE A 5 -4.28 8.07 7.93
CA ILE A 5 -4.28 8.36 6.49
C ILE A 5 -4.68 7.14 5.66
N ALA A 6 -4.21 5.95 6.03
CA ALA A 6 -4.38 4.72 5.26
C ALA A 6 -5.08 3.62 6.08
N PRO A 7 -5.93 2.80 5.44
CA PRO A 7 -6.58 1.70 6.14
C PRO A 7 -5.59 0.62 6.57
N TRP A 8 -5.93 -0.13 7.62
CA TRP A 8 -5.20 -1.33 8.00
C TRP A 8 -5.01 -2.28 6.82
N SER A 9 -3.82 -2.88 6.76
CA SER A 9 -3.51 -3.88 5.74
C SER A 9 -4.36 -5.13 5.96
N GLN A 10 -5.04 -5.57 4.90
CA GLN A 10 -5.75 -6.85 4.86
C GLN A 10 -4.88 -8.05 5.26
N TYR A 11 -3.57 -7.99 5.01
CA TYR A 11 -2.63 -9.09 5.29
C TYR A 11 -2.37 -9.33 6.78
N LEU A 12 -2.89 -8.46 7.67
CA LEU A 12 -2.84 -8.68 9.11
C LEU A 12 -3.96 -9.60 9.61
N HIS A 13 -4.88 -10.00 8.73
CA HIS A 13 -6.01 -10.87 9.04
C HIS A 13 -5.81 -12.27 8.46
N GLU A 14 -6.35 -13.28 9.15
CA GLU A 14 -6.51 -14.62 8.58
C GLU A 14 -7.39 -14.53 7.32
N GLY A 15 -6.91 -15.05 6.18
CA GLY A 15 -7.57 -14.85 4.88
C GLY A 15 -7.30 -13.50 4.22
N GLY A 16 -6.27 -12.77 4.65
CA GLY A 16 -5.84 -11.43 4.20
C GLY A 16 -5.52 -11.22 2.71
N ASN A 17 -5.89 -12.16 1.85
CA ASN A 17 -5.84 -12.02 0.39
C ASN A 17 -7.10 -11.33 -0.18
N SER A 18 -8.13 -11.05 0.64
CA SER A 18 -9.35 -10.33 0.23
C SER A 18 -9.34 -8.87 0.70
N TYR A 19 -9.72 -7.95 -0.20
CA TYR A 19 -9.86 -6.52 0.10
C TYR A 19 -10.94 -6.22 1.14
N THR A 20 -11.88 -7.15 1.36
CA THR A 20 -12.90 -7.01 2.40
C THR A 20 -12.32 -7.00 3.83
N PHE A 21 -11.05 -7.35 4.03
CA PHE A 21 -10.35 -7.23 5.31
C PHE A 21 -9.56 -5.93 5.45
N GLN A 22 -9.42 -5.15 4.37
CA GLN A 22 -8.75 -3.87 4.44
C GLN A 22 -9.51 -2.93 5.39
N GLY A 23 -8.78 -2.19 6.21
CA GLY A 23 -9.35 -1.23 7.16
C GLY A 23 -9.97 -1.85 8.42
N LYS A 24 -10.16 -3.18 8.47
CA LYS A 24 -10.63 -3.85 9.69
C LYS A 24 -9.56 -3.82 10.77
N ASP A 25 -9.96 -3.54 12.00
CA ASP A 25 -9.09 -3.63 13.17
C ASP A 25 -8.54 -5.05 13.30
N PRO A 26 -7.21 -5.26 13.28
CA PRO A 26 -6.59 -6.57 13.41
C PRO A 26 -6.78 -7.22 14.79
N GLY A 27 -7.42 -6.56 15.76
CA GLY A 27 -7.71 -7.15 17.06
C GLY A 27 -6.49 -7.25 17.98
N PHE A 28 -5.48 -6.44 17.71
CA PHE A 28 -4.21 -6.42 18.43
C PHE A 28 -4.29 -5.74 19.80
N ASN A 29 -5.46 -5.22 20.21
CA ASN A 29 -5.69 -4.60 21.51
C ASN A 29 -4.65 -3.51 21.84
N GLY A 30 -4.37 -2.63 20.87
CA GLY A 30 -3.41 -1.53 21.00
C GLY A 30 -1.97 -1.89 20.64
N PHE A 31 -1.66 -3.15 20.30
CA PHE A 31 -0.35 -3.50 19.76
C PHE A 31 -0.18 -2.96 18.32
N ASP A 32 0.88 -2.16 18.12
CA ASP A 32 1.29 -1.68 16.79
C ASP A 32 2.45 -2.55 16.27
N PRO A 33 2.26 -3.30 15.17
CA PRO A 33 3.31 -4.16 14.64
C PRO A 33 4.53 -3.39 14.15
N LEU A 34 4.38 -2.14 13.64
CA LEU A 34 5.53 -1.40 13.12
C LEU A 34 6.45 -0.93 14.24
N GLU A 35 5.89 -0.38 15.31
CA GLU A 35 6.63 0.00 16.51
C GLU A 35 7.41 -1.19 17.09
N TRP A 36 6.75 -2.35 17.18
CA TRP A 36 7.39 -3.57 17.64
C TRP A 36 8.52 -4.03 16.72
N MET A 37 8.31 -4.02 15.39
CA MET A 37 9.33 -4.41 14.42
C MET A 37 10.58 -3.53 14.50
N VAL A 38 10.39 -2.21 14.58
CA VAL A 38 11.49 -1.25 14.75
C VAL A 38 12.25 -1.53 16.05
N SER A 39 11.53 -1.56 17.18
CA SER A 39 12.10 -1.82 18.50
C SER A 39 12.89 -3.14 18.58
N GLU A 40 12.36 -4.22 18.02
CA GLU A 40 13.05 -5.52 18.04
C GLU A 40 14.28 -5.57 17.13
N THR A 41 14.26 -4.80 16.03
CA THR A 41 15.39 -4.69 15.10
C THR A 41 16.55 -3.95 15.75
N HIS A 42 16.26 -2.80 16.39
CA HIS A 42 17.26 -2.01 17.11
C HIS A 42 17.86 -2.73 18.31
N LYS A 43 17.07 -3.50 19.08
CA LYS A 43 17.58 -4.36 20.17
C LYS A 43 18.67 -5.34 19.74
N ARG A 44 18.74 -5.64 18.44
CA ARG A 44 19.73 -6.55 17.83
C ARG A 44 20.84 -5.83 17.09
N GLY A 45 20.91 -4.49 17.17
CA GLY A 45 21.92 -3.68 16.52
C GLY A 45 21.78 -3.65 14.99
N MET A 46 20.57 -3.83 14.48
CA MET A 46 20.25 -3.76 13.05
C MET A 46 19.50 -2.47 12.74
N GLU A 47 19.64 -1.96 11.52
CA GLU A 47 18.83 -0.86 10.99
C GLU A 47 17.49 -1.39 10.44
N PHE A 48 16.43 -0.59 10.55
CA PHE A 48 15.11 -0.87 10.02
C PHE A 48 14.72 0.15 8.94
N HIS A 49 14.54 -0.34 7.71
CA HIS A 49 14.06 0.48 6.60
C HIS A 49 12.58 0.23 6.34
N ALA A 50 11.74 1.25 6.46
CA ALA A 50 10.31 1.15 6.16
C ALA A 50 10.09 1.15 4.64
N TRP A 51 9.62 0.03 4.10
CA TRP A 51 9.35 -0.13 2.68
C TRP A 51 7.90 0.24 2.31
N PHE A 52 7.75 1.07 1.28
CA PHE A 52 6.48 1.42 0.67
C PHE A 52 6.43 1.07 -0.82
N ASN A 53 5.25 0.63 -1.26
CA ASN A 53 4.86 0.66 -2.66
C ASN A 53 3.91 1.87 -2.86
N PRO A 54 4.32 2.93 -3.56
CA PRO A 54 3.65 4.22 -3.48
C PRO A 54 2.32 4.29 -4.26
N TYR A 55 2.19 3.57 -5.37
CA TYR A 55 1.08 3.79 -6.32
C TYR A 55 0.16 2.59 -6.50
N ARG A 56 0.48 1.42 -5.95
CA ARG A 56 -0.37 0.23 -6.11
C ARG A 56 -1.64 0.33 -5.27
N VAL A 57 -2.79 0.06 -5.91
CA VAL A 57 -4.09 -0.05 -5.22
C VAL A 57 -4.51 -1.51 -5.10
N THR A 58 -4.49 -2.26 -6.22
CA THR A 58 -4.81 -3.70 -6.23
C THR A 58 -3.63 -4.57 -6.67
N ASN A 59 -3.49 -5.73 -6.03
CA ASN A 59 -2.48 -6.75 -6.34
C ASN A 59 -2.94 -7.73 -7.43
N ASN A 60 -4.21 -8.12 -7.37
CA ASN A 60 -4.80 -9.13 -8.24
C ASN A 60 -5.50 -8.47 -9.44
N ALA A 61 -5.34 -9.10 -10.61
CA ALA A 61 -6.11 -8.75 -11.79
C ALA A 61 -7.56 -9.17 -11.59
N ASP A 62 -8.48 -8.30 -11.99
CA ASP A 62 -9.92 -8.49 -11.81
C ASP A 62 -10.64 -7.93 -13.04
N GLU A 63 -11.50 -8.69 -13.70
CA GLU A 63 -12.17 -8.25 -14.93
C GLU A 63 -13.46 -7.46 -14.67
N ARG A 64 -13.90 -7.36 -13.41
CA ARG A 64 -15.07 -6.55 -13.04
C ARG A 64 -14.87 -5.07 -13.39
N PRO A 65 -15.96 -4.29 -13.51
CA PRO A 65 -15.86 -2.84 -13.68
C PRO A 65 -15.03 -2.16 -12.57
N VAL A 66 -14.30 -1.10 -12.91
CA VAL A 66 -13.49 -0.31 -11.95
C VAL A 66 -14.31 0.13 -10.73
N SER A 67 -15.57 0.52 -10.93
CA SER A 67 -16.47 0.91 -9.85
C SER A 67 -16.71 -0.21 -8.82
N GLU A 68 -16.83 -1.46 -9.26
CA GLU A 68 -17.01 -2.60 -8.37
C GLU A 68 -15.73 -2.91 -7.58
N LYS A 69 -14.56 -2.82 -8.25
CA LYS A 69 -13.26 -2.99 -7.58
C LYS A 69 -13.04 -1.96 -6.49
N LEU A 70 -13.33 -0.70 -6.79
CA LEU A 70 -13.19 0.39 -5.82
C LEU A 70 -14.15 0.22 -4.63
N ASN A 71 -15.37 -0.26 -4.88
CA ASN A 71 -16.35 -0.52 -3.82
C ASN A 71 -15.95 -1.67 -2.88
N GLU A 72 -15.05 -2.58 -3.28
CA GLU A 72 -14.52 -3.64 -2.41
C GLU A 72 -13.44 -3.14 -1.44
N LEU A 73 -12.78 -2.02 -1.77
CA LEU A 73 -11.80 -1.40 -0.88
C LEU A 73 -12.47 -0.85 0.38
N ALA A 74 -11.68 -0.67 1.45
CA ALA A 74 -12.16 -0.01 2.65
C ALA A 74 -12.80 1.36 2.33
N GLU A 75 -13.84 1.75 3.05
CA GLU A 75 -14.52 3.05 2.84
C GLU A 75 -13.57 4.24 2.98
N SER A 76 -12.56 4.11 3.84
CA SER A 76 -11.50 5.10 4.04
C SER A 76 -10.32 4.99 3.05
N ASN A 77 -10.36 4.07 2.10
CA ASN A 77 -9.28 3.92 1.13
C ASN A 77 -9.25 5.13 0.18
N PHE A 78 -8.08 5.76 0.05
CA PHE A 78 -7.87 6.92 -0.83
C PHE A 78 -8.36 6.69 -2.27
N ALA A 79 -8.09 5.53 -2.87
CA ALA A 79 -8.52 5.23 -4.24
C ALA A 79 -10.06 5.14 -4.37
N ARG A 80 -10.75 4.70 -3.31
CA ARG A 80 -12.23 4.65 -3.28
C ARG A 80 -12.83 6.04 -3.09
N LEU A 81 -12.19 6.88 -2.28
CA LEU A 81 -12.59 8.26 -2.04
C LEU A 81 -12.32 9.18 -3.23
N HIS A 82 -11.29 8.89 -4.02
CA HIS A 82 -10.82 9.68 -5.15
C HIS A 82 -10.71 8.85 -6.44
N PRO A 83 -11.84 8.32 -6.96
CA PRO A 83 -11.84 7.48 -8.17
C PRO A 83 -11.23 8.19 -9.39
N GLU A 84 -11.28 9.52 -9.45
CA GLU A 84 -10.70 10.36 -10.50
C GLU A 84 -9.16 10.37 -10.52
N LEU A 85 -8.53 9.90 -9.43
CA LEU A 85 -7.07 9.80 -9.28
C LEU A 85 -6.56 8.37 -9.52
N VAL A 86 -7.41 7.47 -10.02
CA VAL A 86 -7.11 6.06 -10.27
C VAL A 86 -7.12 5.78 -11.76
N TYR A 87 -6.17 4.97 -12.23
CA TYR A 87 -6.23 4.37 -13.55
C TYR A 87 -6.11 2.86 -13.48
N GLU A 88 -6.58 2.21 -14.54
CA GLU A 88 -6.53 0.78 -14.69
C GLU A 88 -5.44 0.36 -15.69
N PHE A 89 -4.65 -0.64 -15.32
CA PHE A 89 -3.69 -1.28 -16.21
C PHE A 89 -3.67 -2.79 -15.97
N GLN A 90 -3.85 -3.58 -17.03
CA GLN A 90 -3.92 -5.04 -16.97
C GLN A 90 -4.87 -5.53 -15.86
N ASN A 91 -6.08 -4.97 -15.83
CA ASN A 91 -7.14 -5.34 -14.89
C ASN A 91 -6.82 -5.06 -13.40
N LYS A 92 -5.76 -4.29 -13.11
CA LYS A 92 -5.36 -3.83 -11.78
C LYS A 92 -5.47 -2.32 -11.67
N LEU A 93 -5.66 -1.82 -10.45
CA LEU A 93 -5.81 -0.40 -10.15
C LEU A 93 -4.52 0.18 -9.58
N PHE A 94 -4.21 1.39 -10.04
CA PHE A 94 -3.05 2.17 -9.63
C PHE A 94 -3.45 3.63 -9.43
N LEU A 95 -2.78 4.31 -8.50
CA LEU A 95 -2.90 5.77 -8.35
C LEU A 95 -2.13 6.47 -9.46
N ASP A 96 -2.74 7.50 -10.07
CA ASP A 96 -2.13 8.32 -11.11
C ASP A 96 -1.07 9.25 -10.53
N ARG A 97 0.20 8.83 -10.59
CA ARG A 97 1.34 9.65 -10.14
C ARG A 97 1.52 10.97 -10.92
N GLY A 98 0.81 11.19 -12.02
CA GLY A 98 0.77 12.46 -12.73
C GLY A 98 -0.05 13.53 -12.02
N LYS A 99 -0.82 13.15 -10.98
CA LYS A 99 -1.66 14.04 -10.19
C LYS A 99 -0.94 14.52 -8.93
N PRO A 100 -0.84 15.84 -8.69
CA PRO A 100 -0.24 16.37 -7.46
C PRO A 100 -0.87 15.81 -6.18
N GLU A 101 -2.18 15.59 -6.17
CA GLU A 101 -2.92 15.05 -5.03
C GLU A 101 -2.48 13.63 -4.65
N VAL A 102 -2.08 12.82 -5.63
CA VAL A 102 -1.50 11.49 -5.39
C VAL A 102 -0.10 11.61 -4.77
N ILE A 103 0.70 12.58 -5.22
CA ILE A 103 2.02 12.83 -4.64
C ILE A 103 1.89 13.30 -3.19
N ASP A 104 0.97 14.22 -2.91
CA ASP A 104 0.70 14.71 -1.56
C ASP A 104 0.26 13.58 -0.63
N TYR A 105 -0.60 12.68 -1.11
CA TYR A 105 -1.01 11.49 -0.36
C TYR A 105 0.16 10.56 -0.03
N VAL A 106 1.04 10.27 -1.00
CA VAL A 106 2.23 9.44 -0.78
C VAL A 106 3.18 10.09 0.21
N VAL A 107 3.46 11.39 0.05
CA VAL A 107 4.31 12.17 0.95
C VAL A 107 3.74 12.17 2.37
N ALA A 108 2.44 12.37 2.54
CA ALA A 108 1.80 12.37 3.85
C ALA A 108 1.96 11.02 4.57
N ARG A 109 1.84 9.89 3.87
CA ARG A 109 2.04 8.56 4.45
C ARG A 109 3.49 8.28 4.82
N VAL A 110 4.43 8.67 3.97
CA VAL A 110 5.86 8.56 4.28
C VAL A 110 6.19 9.41 5.50
N ASN A 111 5.69 10.63 5.55
CA ASN A 111 5.93 11.56 6.64
C ASN A 111 5.30 11.07 7.96
N GLU A 112 4.10 10.48 7.92
CA GLU A 112 3.47 9.85 9.08
C GLU A 112 4.38 8.78 9.69
N VAL A 113 4.98 7.92 8.86
CA VAL A 113 5.89 6.89 9.37
C VAL A 113 7.22 7.47 9.84
N ALA A 114 7.82 8.37 9.06
CA ALA A 114 9.10 9.00 9.41
C ALA A 114 9.03 9.88 10.66
N THR A 115 7.85 10.40 10.99
CA THR A 115 7.64 11.24 12.19
C THR A 115 7.30 10.41 13.42
N ASN A 116 6.51 9.34 13.26
CA ASN A 116 5.92 8.62 14.38
C ASN A 116 6.72 7.37 14.81
N TYR A 117 7.65 6.88 13.98
CA TYR A 117 8.43 5.68 14.26
C TYR A 117 9.92 5.95 14.05
N ASP A 118 10.77 5.30 14.86
CA ASP A 118 12.23 5.44 14.80
C ASP A 118 12.84 4.61 13.64
N VAL A 119 12.44 4.91 12.41
CA VAL A 119 12.93 4.20 11.22
C VAL A 119 14.26 4.80 10.75
N ASP A 120 15.19 3.95 10.33
CA ASP A 120 16.52 4.40 9.88
C ASP A 120 16.50 4.87 8.42
N ALA A 121 15.57 4.36 7.60
CA ALA A 121 15.35 4.85 6.24
C ALA A 121 13.94 4.58 5.72
N ILE A 122 13.59 5.28 4.64
CA ILE A 122 12.43 4.99 3.79
C ILE A 122 12.93 4.33 2.51
N HIS A 123 12.32 3.20 2.15
CA HIS A 123 12.68 2.44 0.96
C HIS A 123 11.49 2.37 0.00
N PHE A 124 11.71 2.68 -1.28
CA PHE A 124 10.77 2.40 -2.37
C PHE A 124 11.35 1.31 -3.27
N ASP A 125 10.48 0.40 -3.69
CA ASP A 125 10.81 -0.63 -4.67
C ASP A 125 10.76 -0.08 -6.12
N ASP A 126 10.73 -0.98 -7.08
CA ASP A 126 10.82 -0.73 -8.51
C ASP A 126 9.48 -0.44 -9.20
N TYR A 127 8.38 -0.37 -8.45
CA TYR A 127 7.02 -0.22 -9.01
C TYR A 127 6.61 1.25 -9.12
N PHE A 128 6.90 1.84 -10.29
CA PHE A 128 6.47 3.20 -10.63
C PHE A 128 5.27 3.20 -11.59
N TYR A 129 5.50 3.46 -12.88
CA TYR A 129 4.48 3.20 -13.90
C TYR A 129 4.51 1.73 -14.29
N PRO A 130 3.35 1.07 -14.41
CA PRO A 130 3.31 -0.27 -14.95
C PRO A 130 3.66 -0.19 -16.45
N TYR A 131 4.58 -1.05 -16.88
CA TYR A 131 5.02 -1.14 -18.26
C TYR A 131 4.60 -2.49 -18.84
N LYS A 132 4.34 -2.52 -20.16
CA LYS A 132 4.12 -3.78 -20.86
C LYS A 132 5.46 -4.51 -20.95
N TYR A 133 5.55 -5.68 -20.32
CA TYR A 133 6.62 -6.62 -20.60
C TYR A 133 6.19 -7.53 -21.75
N THR A 134 6.76 -7.34 -22.94
CA THR A 134 6.70 -8.34 -24.02
C THR A 134 7.82 -9.35 -23.78
N LYS A 135 7.46 -10.55 -23.33
CA LYS A 135 8.41 -11.68 -23.28
C LYS A 135 8.63 -12.16 -24.71
N ASP A 136 9.80 -11.91 -25.27
CA ASP A 136 10.19 -12.53 -26.52
C ASP A 136 10.54 -14.00 -26.23
N VAL A 137 9.65 -14.91 -26.60
CA VAL A 137 9.77 -16.35 -26.31
C VAL A 137 10.83 -17.06 -27.17
N ASN A 138 11.58 -16.32 -28.00
CA ASN A 138 12.58 -16.85 -28.94
C ASN A 138 14.04 -16.58 -28.55
N THR A 139 14.31 -15.95 -27.41
CA THR A 139 15.68 -15.79 -26.90
C THR A 139 15.90 -16.70 -25.69
N ILE A 140 16.66 -17.79 -25.95
CA ILE A 140 17.26 -18.69 -24.96
C ILE A 140 18.54 -18.05 -24.42
#